data_AF-A0A9P7RS39-F1
#
_entry.id   AF-A0A9P7RS39-F1
#
_cell.length_a   1.000
_cell.length_b   1.000
_cell.length_c   1.000
_cell.angle_alpha   90.00
_cell.angle_beta   90.00
_cell.angle_gamma   90.00
#
_symmetry.space_group_name_H-M   'P 1'
#
loop_
_entity.id
_entity.type
_entity.pdbx_description
1 polymer ?
#
loop_
_entity_poly.entity_id
_entity_poly.type
_entity_poly.pdbx_seq_one_letter_code
_entity_poly.pdbx_strand_id
1 'polypeptide(L)'
;MNTSDTLENDINSTIEILSVLIATALSGTHSRNEFRRMRAETIQRECTVFLQLLQDRDLEQIEDRWEDFWEETMDNFEASNRYLQDLNMSNMSDPGTASPEFELWRKVSREYNNLLEWLPRLKQGISKRAKRSPPLSSRKSIVHVTPPSGVSL
;
A
#
# COMPACT_ATOMS: atom_id res chain seq x y z
N MET A 1 -25.74 -2.49 -6.07
CA MET A 1 -24.55 -1.68 -5.78
C MET A 1 -23.49 -1.99 -6.82
N ASN A 2 -23.00 -0.97 -7.52
CA ASN A 2 -22.07 -1.10 -8.62
C ASN A 2 -20.67 -1.32 -8.04
N THR A 3 -20.07 -2.48 -8.30
CA THR A 3 -18.74 -2.88 -7.79
C THR A 3 -17.59 -1.92 -8.17
N SER A 4 -17.77 -1.10 -9.21
CA SER A 4 -16.78 -0.09 -9.62
C SER A 4 -16.71 1.07 -8.62
N ASP A 5 -17.84 1.45 -8.04
CA ASP A 5 -17.93 2.56 -7.07
C ASP A 5 -17.30 2.16 -5.73
N THR A 6 -17.19 0.86 -5.46
CA THR A 6 -16.63 0.34 -4.20
C THR A 6 -15.09 0.33 -4.25
N LEU A 7 -14.50 -0.13 -5.37
CA LEU A 7 -13.04 -0.16 -5.51
C LEU A 7 -12.41 1.24 -5.53
N GLU A 8 -13.03 2.22 -6.21
CA GLU A 8 -12.48 3.58 -6.21
C GLU A 8 -12.53 4.21 -4.81
N ASN A 9 -13.55 3.91 -4.01
CA ASN A 9 -13.60 4.34 -2.61
C ASN A 9 -12.48 3.69 -1.78
N ASP A 10 -12.24 2.39 -1.97
CA ASP A 10 -11.15 1.67 -1.28
C ASP A 10 -9.77 2.24 -1.66
N ILE A 11 -9.55 2.54 -2.94
CA ILE A 11 -8.33 3.18 -3.44
C ILE A 11 -8.16 4.57 -2.79
N ASN A 12 -9.18 5.43 -2.85
CA ASN A 12 -9.07 6.79 -2.31
C ASN A 12 -8.85 6.78 -0.80
N SER A 13 -9.51 5.88 -0.06
CA SER A 13 -9.31 5.73 1.38
C SER A 13 -7.88 5.27 1.70
N THR A 14 -7.33 4.36 0.90
CA THR A 14 -5.95 3.88 1.05
C THR A 14 -4.94 5.00 0.74
N ILE A 15 -5.19 5.80 -0.30
CA ILE A 15 -4.37 6.98 -0.65
C ILE A 15 -4.31 7.98 0.50
N GLU A 16 -5.45 8.27 1.14
CA GLU A 16 -5.51 9.19 2.28
C GLU A 16 -4.66 8.68 3.45
N ILE A 17 -4.80 7.40 3.80
CA ILE A 17 -4.05 6.78 4.91
C ILE A 17 -2.54 6.82 4.63
N LEU A 18 -2.11 6.42 3.42
CA LEU A 18 -0.70 6.45 3.02
C LEU A 18 -0.13 7.86 3.05
N SER A 19 -0.90 8.86 2.61
CA SER A 19 -0.48 10.26 2.63
C SER A 19 -0.22 10.75 4.07
N VAL A 20 -1.07 10.34 5.02
CA VAL A 20 -0.88 10.67 6.44
C VAL A 20 0.33 9.93 7.02
N LEU A 21 0.53 8.66 6.68
CA LEU A 21 1.71 7.89 7.10
C LEU A 21 3.00 8.54 6.61
N ILE A 22 3.08 8.90 5.33
CA ILE A 22 4.25 9.58 4.73
C ILE A 22 4.54 10.90 5.44
N ALA A 23 3.52 11.77 5.61
CA ALA A 23 3.69 13.06 6.27
C ALA A 23 4.13 12.93 7.73
N THR A 24 3.60 11.92 8.43
CA THR A 24 3.95 11.66 9.84
C THR A 24 5.36 11.07 9.95
N ALA A 25 5.72 10.13 9.07
CA ALA A 25 7.04 9.54 9.00
C ALA A 25 8.13 10.57 8.64
N LEU A 26 7.83 11.50 7.74
CA LEU A 26 8.70 12.65 7.44
C LEU A 26 9.10 13.42 8.69
N SER A 27 8.15 13.67 9.60
CA SER A 27 8.43 14.32 10.89
C SER A 27 9.35 13.47 11.78
N GLY A 28 9.28 12.14 11.65
CA GLY A 28 10.07 11.17 12.41
C GLY A 28 11.52 11.03 11.93
N THR A 29 11.81 11.46 10.69
CA THR A 29 13.18 11.47 10.16
C THR A 29 14.12 12.44 10.91
N HIS A 30 13.56 13.32 11.74
CA HIS A 30 14.32 14.20 12.63
C HIS A 30 14.55 13.61 14.03
N SER A 31 14.17 12.35 14.28
CA SER A 31 14.42 11.70 15.59
C SER A 31 15.92 11.64 15.89
N ARG A 32 16.26 11.86 17.16
CA ARG A 32 17.63 11.71 17.69
C ARG A 32 18.01 10.23 17.86
N ASN A 33 17.01 9.34 17.91
CA ASN A 33 17.25 7.91 17.97
C ASN A 33 17.41 7.36 16.55
N GLU A 34 18.60 6.80 16.25
CA GLU A 34 18.96 6.34 14.92
C GLU A 34 18.02 5.25 14.39
N PHE A 35 17.64 4.27 15.21
CA PHE A 35 16.73 3.19 14.80
C PHE A 35 15.34 3.73 14.43
N ARG A 36 14.83 4.68 15.22
CA ARG A 36 13.53 5.32 14.97
C ARG A 36 13.57 6.18 13.72
N ARG A 37 14.66 6.91 13.49
CA ARG A 37 14.88 7.69 12.26
C ARG A 37 14.91 6.77 11.04
N MET A 38 15.74 5.72 11.05
CA MET A 38 15.83 4.77 9.93
C MET A 38 14.48 4.14 9.65
N ARG A 39 13.72 3.77 10.69
CA ARG A 39 12.38 3.21 10.50
C ARG A 39 11.43 4.23 9.87
N ALA A 40 11.46 5.48 10.29
CA ALA A 40 10.65 6.53 9.68
C ALA A 40 10.99 6.75 8.19
N GLU A 41 12.27 6.70 7.82
CA GLU A 41 12.72 6.76 6.42
C GLU A 41 12.23 5.56 5.60
N THR A 42 12.27 4.35 6.16
CA THR A 42 11.73 3.14 5.54
C THR A 42 10.22 3.27 5.28
N ILE A 43 9.45 3.63 6.31
CA ILE A 43 8.00 3.85 6.20
C ILE A 43 7.69 4.86 5.09
N GLN A 44 8.41 6.00 5.08
CA GLN A 44 8.22 7.03 4.08
C GLN A 44 8.44 6.48 2.67
N ARG A 45 9.54 5.76 2.45
CA ARG A 45 9.91 5.23 1.13
C ARG A 45 8.88 4.22 0.62
N GLU A 46 8.55 3.22 1.43
CA GLU A 46 7.65 2.12 1.04
C GLU A 46 6.23 2.64 0.79
N CYS A 47 5.71 3.50 1.68
CA CYS A 47 4.40 4.12 1.49
C CYS A 47 4.37 5.01 0.24
N THR A 48 5.45 5.76 -0.06
CA THR A 48 5.51 6.61 -1.26
C THR A 48 5.46 5.79 -2.54
N VAL A 49 6.19 4.67 -2.57
CA VAL A 49 6.20 3.77 -3.72
C VAL A 49 4.80 3.20 -3.96
N PHE A 50 4.13 2.68 -2.93
CA PHE A 50 2.79 2.11 -3.09
C PHE A 50 1.71 3.17 -3.39
N LEU A 51 1.84 4.37 -2.81
CA LEU A 51 0.97 5.52 -3.12
C LEU A 51 1.02 5.88 -4.61
N GLN A 52 2.21 5.91 -5.20
CA GLN A 52 2.37 6.22 -6.62
C GLN A 52 1.64 5.20 -7.50
N LEU A 53 1.76 3.90 -7.19
CA LEU A 53 1.06 2.85 -7.93
C LEU A 53 -0.47 3.03 -7.87
N LEU A 54 -1.00 3.39 -6.70
CA LEU A 54 -2.43 3.65 -6.53
C LEU A 54 -2.87 4.89 -7.32
N GLN A 55 -2.07 5.95 -7.32
CA GLN A 55 -2.36 7.17 -8.08
C GLN A 55 -2.36 6.93 -9.59
N ASP A 56 -1.40 6.14 -10.08
CA ASP A 56 -1.28 5.77 -11.49
C ASP A 56 -2.31 4.71 -11.92
N ARG A 57 -3.03 4.13 -10.95
CA ARG A 57 -3.98 3.03 -11.15
C ARG A 57 -3.32 1.81 -11.82
N ASP A 58 -2.05 1.57 -11.52
CA ASP A 58 -1.31 0.41 -12.01
C ASP A 58 -1.67 -0.83 -11.19
N LEU A 59 -2.86 -1.37 -11.45
CA LEU A 59 -3.42 -2.48 -10.66
C LEU A 59 -2.65 -3.79 -10.86
N GLU A 60 -2.00 -3.97 -12.00
CA GLU A 60 -1.16 -5.15 -12.31
C GLU A 60 0.09 -5.11 -11.44
N GLN A 61 0.79 -3.97 -11.42
CA GLN A 61 1.97 -3.82 -10.57
C GLN A 61 1.64 -3.85 -9.07
N ILE A 62 0.46 -3.38 -8.66
CA ILE A 62 -0.02 -3.53 -7.27
C ILE A 62 -0.24 -5.00 -6.92
N GLU A 63 -0.82 -5.79 -7.82
CA GLU A 63 -1.07 -7.22 -7.59
C GLU A 63 0.26 -8.00 -7.50
N ASP A 64 1.21 -7.72 -8.39
CA ASP A 64 2.54 -8.35 -8.41
C ASP A 64 3.35 -8.08 -7.13
N ARG A 65 3.18 -6.90 -6.54
CA ARG A 65 3.94 -6.45 -5.35
C ARG A 65 3.18 -6.60 -4.04
N TRP A 66 1.99 -7.21 -4.08
CA TRP A 66 1.08 -7.19 -2.96
C TRP A 66 1.65 -7.85 -1.70
N GLU A 67 2.23 -9.05 -1.86
CA GLU A 67 2.74 -9.83 -0.71
C GLU A 67 3.92 -9.12 -0.06
N ASP A 68 4.88 -8.62 -0.85
CA ASP A 68 6.01 -7.84 -0.35
C ASP A 68 5.52 -6.62 0.45
N PHE A 69 4.60 -5.85 -0.13
CA PHE A 69 4.05 -4.66 0.54
C PHE A 69 3.28 -5.01 1.82
N TRP A 70 2.57 -6.13 1.84
CA TRP A 70 1.86 -6.61 3.02
C TRP A 70 2.84 -6.97 4.16
N GLU A 71 3.91 -7.71 3.85
CA GLU A 71 4.93 -8.08 4.82
C GLU A 71 5.66 -6.86 5.37
N GLU A 72 6.07 -5.92 4.50
CA GLU A 72 6.68 -4.64 4.89
C GLU A 72 5.75 -3.81 5.80
N THR A 73 4.46 -3.73 5.44
CA THR A 73 3.45 -3.02 6.23
C THR A 73 3.31 -3.63 7.64
N MET A 74 3.28 -4.96 7.72
CA MET A 74 3.18 -5.68 9.00
C MET A 74 4.43 -5.47 9.87
N ASP A 75 5.64 -5.60 9.31
CA ASP A 75 6.88 -5.34 10.06
C ASP A 75 6.95 -3.90 10.59
N ASN A 76 6.60 -2.93 9.74
CA ASN A 76 6.58 -1.53 10.13
C ASN A 76 5.55 -1.24 11.22
N PHE A 77 4.37 -1.85 11.15
CA PHE A 77 3.34 -1.72 12.17
C PHE A 77 3.83 -2.26 13.53
N GLU A 78 4.38 -3.48 13.54
CA GLU A 78 4.90 -4.09 14.75
C GLU A 78 6.06 -3.28 15.36
N ALA A 79 7.01 -2.83 14.52
CA ALA A 79 8.11 -1.98 14.96
C ALA A 79 7.61 -0.67 15.58
N SER A 80 6.62 -0.03 14.94
CA SER A 80 6.00 1.21 15.44
C SER A 80 5.31 0.99 16.78
N ASN A 81 4.65 -0.15 16.98
CA ASN A 81 4.03 -0.51 18.26
C ASN A 81 5.06 -0.75 19.36
N ARG A 82 6.19 -1.41 19.06
CA ARG A 82 7.28 -1.58 20.02
C ARG A 82 7.82 -0.22 20.48
N TYR A 83 8.07 0.71 19.54
CA TYR A 83 8.53 2.06 19.90
C TYR A 83 7.52 2.84 20.73
N LEU A 84 6.23 2.72 20.41
CA LEU A 84 5.17 3.34 21.20
C LEU A 84 5.13 2.80 22.64
N GLN A 85 5.30 1.49 22.82
CA GLN A 85 5.38 0.86 24.14
C GLN A 85 6.60 1.32 24.92
N ASP A 86 7.78 1.38 24.29
CA ASP A 86 9.02 1.88 24.92
C ASP A 86 8.87 3.32 25.40
N LEU A 87 8.26 4.17 24.58
CA LEU A 87 7.97 5.57 24.90
C LEU A 87 6.93 5.69 26.01
N ASN A 88 5.91 4.82 26.03
CA ASN A 88 4.90 4.79 27.07
C ASN A 88 5.52 4.44 28.44
N MET A 89 6.36 3.41 28.50
CA MET A 89 7.08 3.04 29.74
C MET A 89 7.98 4.18 30.23
N SER A 90 8.61 4.90 29.31
CA SER A 90 9.42 6.08 29.63
C SER A 90 8.57 7.23 30.19
N ASN A 91 7.40 7.51 29.59
CA ASN A 91 6.48 8.56 30.02
C ASN A 91 5.76 8.27 31.34
N MET A 92 5.56 7.00 31.72
CA MET A 92 5.00 6.64 33.04
C MET A 92 5.86 7.10 34.23
N SER A 93 7.12 7.46 33.97
CA SER A 93 8.04 8.01 34.97
C SER A 93 7.88 9.53 35.16
N ASP A 94 7.22 10.25 34.23
CA ASP A 94 6.98 11.70 34.29
C ASP A 94 5.66 12.05 33.56
N PRO A 95 4.50 12.01 34.26
CA PRO A 95 3.16 12.03 33.64
C PRO A 95 2.68 13.41 33.13
N GLY A 96 3.56 14.42 33.04
CA GLY A 96 3.17 15.81 32.79
C GLY A 96 2.92 16.19 31.33
N THR A 97 3.45 15.47 30.33
CA THR A 97 3.21 15.76 28.91
C THR A 97 3.68 14.60 28.04
N ALA A 98 2.81 14.06 27.18
CA ALA A 98 3.23 13.09 26.16
C ALA A 98 4.26 13.75 25.24
N SER A 99 5.44 13.13 25.11
CA SER A 99 6.50 13.68 24.26
C SER A 99 6.02 13.79 22.80
N PRO A 100 6.50 14.78 22.02
CA PRO A 100 6.18 14.89 20.60
C PRO A 100 6.49 13.61 19.82
N GLU A 101 7.51 12.87 20.26
CA GLU A 101 7.87 11.57 19.70
C GLU A 101 6.83 10.49 20.02
N PHE A 102 6.29 10.45 21.24
CA PHE A 102 5.19 9.54 21.58
C PHE A 102 3.96 9.80 20.71
N GLU A 103 3.59 11.07 20.53
CA GLU A 103 2.45 11.43 19.68
C GLU A 103 2.65 11.06 18.22
N LEU A 104 3.88 11.19 17.72
CA LEU A 104 4.25 10.75 16.38
C LEU A 104 4.04 9.24 16.20
N TRP A 105 4.63 8.41 17.06
CA TRP A 105 4.53 6.95 16.94
C TRP A 105 3.13 6.45 17.23
N ARG A 106 2.37 7.13 18.10
CA ARG A 106 0.94 6.87 18.32
C ARG A 106 0.14 7.09 17.04
N LYS A 107 0.41 8.18 16.33
CA LYS A 107 -0.24 8.47 15.04
C LYS A 107 0.16 7.45 13.98
N VAL A 108 1.45 7.12 13.84
CA VAL A 108 1.93 6.09 12.90
C VAL A 108 1.25 4.74 13.16
N SER A 109 1.22 4.27 14.41
CA SER A 109 0.57 3.02 14.79
C SER A 109 -0.93 3.02 14.47
N ARG A 110 -1.63 4.13 14.73
CA ARG A 110 -3.05 4.27 14.39
C ARG A 110 -3.29 4.19 12.87
N GLU A 111 -2.52 4.91 12.08
CA GLU A 111 -2.71 4.90 10.63
C GLU A 111 -2.33 3.55 10.00
N TYR A 112 -1.36 2.82 10.57
CA TYR A 112 -1.11 1.44 10.17
C TYR A 112 -2.27 0.50 10.49
N ASN A 113 -2.90 0.63 11.67
CA ASN A 113 -4.12 -0.12 11.97
C ASN A 113 -5.21 0.15 10.93
N ASN A 114 -5.41 1.42 10.57
CA ASN A 114 -6.35 1.79 9.50
C ASN A 114 -5.95 1.14 8.18
N LEU A 115 -4.68 1.24 7.78
CA LEU A 115 -4.19 0.67 6.54
C LEU A 115 -4.44 -0.84 6.47
N LEU A 116 -4.15 -1.58 7.53
CA LEU A 116 -4.35 -3.02 7.63
C LEU A 116 -5.83 -3.42 7.58
N GLU A 117 -6.76 -2.55 7.98
CA GLU A 117 -8.20 -2.77 7.79
C GLU A 117 -8.62 -2.62 6.31
N TRP A 118 -8.03 -1.66 5.60
CA TRP A 118 -8.39 -1.33 4.22
C TRP A 118 -7.71 -2.22 3.17
N LEU A 119 -6.47 -2.64 3.40
CA LEU A 119 -5.70 -3.43 2.44
C LEU A 119 -6.42 -4.72 1.99
N PRO A 120 -7.04 -5.55 2.86
CA PRO A 120 -7.78 -6.72 2.41
C PRO A 120 -8.96 -6.39 1.50
N ARG A 121 -9.65 -5.26 1.73
CA ARG A 121 -10.77 -4.79 0.90
C ARG A 121 -10.28 -4.37 -0.47
N LEU A 122 -9.20 -3.58 -0.50
CA LEU A 122 -8.52 -3.14 -1.72
C LEU A 122 -8.07 -4.35 -2.57
N LYS A 123 -7.38 -5.33 -1.97
CA LYS A 123 -6.95 -6.57 -2.66
C LYS A 123 -8.13 -7.27 -3.32
N GLN A 124 -9.22 -7.43 -2.56
CA GLN A 124 -10.41 -8.10 -3.06
C GLN A 124 -11.04 -7.35 -4.23
N GLY A 125 -11.05 -6.01 -4.19
CA GLY A 125 -11.53 -5.16 -5.26
C GLY A 125 -10.68 -5.28 -6.52
N ILE A 126 -9.35 -5.24 -6.38
CA ILE A 126 -8.38 -5.39 -7.48
C ILE A 126 -8.55 -6.75 -8.16
N SER A 127 -8.51 -7.85 -7.41
CA SER A 127 -8.63 -9.20 -7.98
C SER A 127 -10.01 -9.44 -8.64
N LYS A 128 -11.08 -8.78 -8.18
CA LYS A 128 -12.39 -8.81 -8.85
C LYS A 128 -12.37 -8.08 -10.20
N ARG A 129 -11.63 -6.97 -10.31
CA ARG A 129 -11.48 -6.21 -11.56
C ARG A 129 -10.59 -6.94 -12.56
N ALA A 130 -9.50 -7.56 -12.11
CA ALA A 130 -8.64 -8.41 -12.93
C ALA A 130 -9.44 -9.56 -13.58
N LYS A 131 -10.27 -10.27 -12.79
CA LYS A 131 -11.14 -11.36 -13.29
C LYS A 131 -12.20 -10.94 -14.31
N ARG A 132 -12.56 -9.67 -14.37
CA ARG A 132 -13.58 -9.13 -15.30
C ARG A 132 -12.98 -8.58 -16.59
N SER A 133 -11.68 -8.33 -16.61
CA SER A 133 -10.98 -7.98 -17.83
C SER A 133 -10.70 -9.27 -18.59
N PRO A 134 -11.24 -9.49 -19.80
CA PRO A 134 -10.92 -10.70 -20.55
C PRO A 134 -9.40 -10.75 -20.80
N PRO A 135 -8.75 -11.91 -20.68
CA PRO A 135 -7.34 -12.02 -20.98
C PRO A 135 -7.12 -11.55 -22.43
N LEU A 136 -6.26 -10.55 -22.62
CA LEU A 136 -5.84 -10.05 -23.93
C LEU A 136 -5.17 -11.14 -24.80
N SER A 137 -4.91 -12.33 -24.23
CA SER A 137 -4.43 -13.53 -24.91
C SER A 137 -5.57 -14.28 -25.62
N SER A 138 -6.20 -13.65 -26.62
CA SER A 138 -7.00 -14.36 -27.65
C SER A 138 -7.10 -13.62 -28.99
N ARG A 139 -6.25 -12.62 -29.26
CA ARG A 139 -5.94 -12.27 -30.66
C ARG A 139 -4.97 -13.31 -31.21
N LYS A 140 -5.49 -14.53 -31.46
CA LYS A 140 -4.92 -15.37 -32.52
C LYS A 140 -5.06 -14.53 -33.80
N SER A 141 -3.94 -14.01 -34.30
CA SER A 141 -3.85 -13.63 -35.70
C SER A 141 -4.20 -14.85 -36.52
N ILE A 142 -5.47 -14.94 -36.94
CA ILE A 142 -5.86 -15.83 -38.02
C ILE A 142 -5.21 -15.22 -39.25
N VAL A 143 -4.01 -15.68 -39.56
CA VAL A 143 -3.46 -15.50 -40.90
C VAL A 143 -4.37 -16.32 -41.81
N HIS A 144 -5.33 -15.65 -42.43
CA HIS A 144 -6.19 -16.23 -43.43
C HIS A 144 -5.33 -16.38 -44.70
N VAL A 145 -4.51 -17.43 -44.75
CA VAL A 145 -3.82 -17.82 -45.98
C VAL A 145 -4.87 -18.51 -46.85
N THR A 146 -5.41 -17.77 -47.81
CA THR A 146 -6.24 -18.32 -48.87
C THR A 146 -5.39 -19.29 -49.71
N PRO A 147 -5.78 -20.55 -49.91
CA PRO A 147 -5.08 -21.41 -50.87
C PRO A 147 -5.34 -20.89 -52.29
N PRO A 148 -4.34 -20.82 -53.17
CA PRO A 148 -4.62 -20.61 -54.59
C PRO A 148 -5.34 -21.85 -55.12
N SER A 149 -6.63 -21.69 -55.41
CA SER A 149 -7.38 -22.62 -56.24
C SER A 149 -6.69 -22.71 -57.60
N GLY A 150 -6.21 -23.90 -57.92
CA GLY A 150 -5.54 -24.17 -59.18
C GLY A 150 -6.47 -24.00 -60.38
N VAL A 151 -5.85 -23.84 -61.54
CA VAL A 151 -6.37 -24.39 -62.78
C VAL A 151 -5.22 -25.09 -63.48
N SER A 152 -5.38 -26.40 -63.63
CA SER A 152 -4.63 -27.22 -64.58
C SER A 152 -5.13 -26.94 -65.99
N LEU A 153 -4.22 -26.78 -66.94
CA LEU A 153 -4.13 -27.54 -68.20
C LEU A 153 -2.77 -27.26 -68.84
#